data_AF-A0A425DDE4-F1
#
_entry.id   AF-A0A425DDE4-F1
#
_cell.length_a   1.000
_cell.length_b   1.000
_cell.length_c   1.000
_cell.angle_alpha   90.00
_cell.angle_beta   90.00
_cell.angle_gamma   90.00
#
_symmetry.space_group_name_H-M   'P 1'
#
loop_
_entity.id
_entity.type
_entity.pdbx_description
1 polymer ?
#
loop_
_entity_poly.entity_id
_entity_poly.type
_entity_poly.pdbx_seq_one_letter_code
_entity_poly.pdbx_strand_id
1 'polypeptide(L)'
;MGEWTFSHAESPISGNVNFRMQKDRIVSHVPASFPVSTTPSDRRIKTEIEDVDQNDILHRMQSLEVKQYRYTKEWQSIGHVNDDVVRGVIAQQVAETFPEYIHRSDYHFPEKNFTMGQFHEVNKHLLTIDLLAAMQAHHRRFTVGRNNDGSTASIQLTTEDAANKATGDVVVRSGEASSQNSGQTLIQTGDGVHAGSILMNVGTAQETSGSIRLISGSSTSNGGEVHVISGGGVKSGAIHLKTAESYTSGGIDVSTGVSNQDSVVIRAAMSLARLNYPAAKVWLVEKLPSALEPVLLLQDQSH
;
A
#
# COMPACT_ATOMS: atom_id res chain seq x y z
N MET A 1 11.47 -50.96 15.56
CA MET A 1 11.09 -49.54 15.71
C MET A 1 9.99 -49.49 16.75
N GLY A 2 10.16 -48.71 17.81
CA GLY A 2 9.16 -48.64 18.89
C GLY A 2 8.07 -47.63 18.53
N GLU A 3 6.82 -48.02 18.73
CA GLU A 3 5.66 -47.13 18.69
C GLU A 3 4.92 -47.25 20.02
N TRP A 4 4.45 -46.12 20.54
CA TRP A 4 3.60 -46.07 21.72
C TRP A 4 2.23 -45.53 21.35
N THR A 5 1.18 -46.27 21.66
CA THR A 5 -0.21 -45.84 21.50
C THR A 5 -0.87 -45.72 22.87
N PHE A 6 -1.67 -44.66 23.04
CA PHE A 6 -2.49 -44.46 24.22
C PHE A 6 -3.94 -44.52 23.80
N SER A 7 -4.67 -45.46 24.38
CA SER A 7 -6.07 -45.69 24.10
C SER A 7 -6.97 -45.39 25.29
N HIS A 8 -8.22 -45.03 25.01
CA HIS A 8 -9.24 -44.81 26.02
C HIS A 8 -10.52 -45.55 25.62
N ALA A 9 -11.08 -46.34 26.54
CA ALA A 9 -12.22 -47.21 26.27
C ALA A 9 -13.49 -46.44 25.88
N GLU A 10 -13.66 -45.21 26.39
CA GLU A 10 -14.79 -44.34 26.06
C GLU A 10 -14.43 -43.34 24.93
N SER A 11 -13.35 -43.59 24.20
CA SER A 11 -12.96 -42.71 23.10
C SER A 11 -14.01 -42.72 21.99
N PRO A 12 -14.41 -41.55 21.47
CA PRO A 12 -15.26 -41.47 20.27
C PRO A 12 -14.48 -41.77 18.97
N ILE A 13 -13.18 -42.01 19.05
CA ILE A 13 -12.30 -42.20 17.90
C ILE A 13 -12.20 -43.68 17.55
N SER A 14 -12.35 -43.99 16.25
CA SER A 14 -12.20 -45.35 15.73
C SER A 14 -10.86 -45.99 16.13
N GLY A 15 -10.90 -47.22 16.62
CA GLY A 15 -9.73 -47.95 17.13
C GLY A 15 -9.31 -47.60 18.56
N ASN A 16 -10.02 -46.71 19.24
CA ASN A 16 -9.79 -46.24 20.62
C ASN A 16 -8.43 -45.59 20.87
N VAL A 17 -7.57 -45.41 19.86
CA VAL A 17 -6.25 -44.78 19.99
C VAL A 17 -6.38 -43.26 19.86
N ASN A 18 -6.16 -42.56 20.97
CA ASN A 18 -6.25 -41.10 21.03
C ASN A 18 -4.93 -40.41 20.69
N PHE A 19 -3.81 -41.07 20.98
CA PHE A 19 -2.48 -40.50 20.86
C PHE A 19 -1.50 -41.58 20.44
N ARG A 20 -0.62 -41.23 19.50
CA ARG A 20 0.42 -42.10 18.96
C ARG A 20 1.75 -41.37 18.95
N MET A 21 2.77 -41.99 19.53
CA MET A 21 4.15 -41.52 19.50
C MET A 21 4.98 -42.47 18.66
N GLN A 22 5.58 -41.91 17.62
CA GLN A 22 6.48 -42.58 16.69
C GLN A 22 7.90 -42.01 16.85
N LYS A 23 8.86 -42.55 16.09
CA LYS A 23 10.27 -42.12 16.16
C LYS A 23 10.46 -40.64 15.83
N ASP A 24 9.66 -40.10 14.90
CA ASP A 24 9.83 -38.77 14.29
C ASP A 24 8.68 -37.81 14.60
N ARG A 25 7.55 -38.30 15.13
CA ARG A 25 6.35 -37.49 15.33
C ARG A 25 5.48 -37.96 16.49
N ILE A 26 4.63 -37.04 16.93
CA ILE A 26 3.51 -37.30 17.83
C ILE A 26 2.23 -36.94 17.07
N VAL A 27 1.29 -37.88 17.01
CA VAL A 27 0.00 -37.71 16.36
C VAL A 27 -1.10 -37.77 17.42
N SER A 28 -1.91 -36.72 17.50
CA SER A 28 -3.12 -36.70 18.32
C SER A 28 -4.36 -36.83 17.43
N HIS A 29 -5.25 -37.76 17.80
CA HIS A 29 -6.54 -37.97 17.16
C HIS A 29 -7.69 -37.34 17.95
N VAL A 30 -7.37 -36.55 18.98
CA VAL A 30 -8.30 -35.74 19.75
C VAL A 30 -7.67 -34.35 19.92
N PRO A 31 -8.44 -33.30 20.22
CA PRO A 31 -7.87 -31.99 20.49
C PRO A 31 -6.88 -32.05 21.66
N ALA A 32 -5.69 -31.45 21.47
CA ALA A 32 -4.68 -31.31 22.51
C ALA A 32 -4.57 -29.83 22.94
N SER A 33 -4.50 -29.58 24.25
CA SER A 33 -4.34 -28.24 24.81
C SER A 33 -2.90 -28.02 25.23
N PHE A 34 -2.23 -27.05 24.60
CA PHE A 34 -0.88 -26.62 24.94
C PHE A 34 -0.91 -25.13 25.31
N PRO A 35 -1.07 -24.78 26.60
CA PRO A 35 -1.18 -23.38 27.02
C PRO A 35 0.08 -22.56 26.70
N VAL A 36 1.25 -23.21 26.66
CA VAL A 36 2.53 -22.62 26.26
C VAL A 36 3.33 -23.66 25.47
N SER A 37 3.94 -23.25 24.35
CA SER A 37 4.94 -24.03 23.63
C SER A 37 6.22 -23.20 23.52
N THR A 38 7.35 -23.75 23.98
CA THR A 38 8.66 -23.10 23.91
C THR A 38 9.65 -24.01 23.21
N THR A 39 10.53 -23.42 22.41
CA THR A 39 11.62 -24.13 21.72
C THR A 39 12.95 -23.46 22.08
N PRO A 40 14.04 -24.22 22.35
CA PRO A 40 15.35 -23.64 22.55
C PRO A 40 15.82 -22.85 21.32
N SER A 41 16.28 -21.61 21.52
CA SER A 41 16.72 -20.72 20.42
C SER A 41 17.90 -19.81 20.81
N ASP A 42 18.72 -20.24 21.77
CA ASP A 42 19.90 -19.51 22.24
C ASP A 42 20.98 -19.42 21.15
N ARG A 43 21.74 -18.32 21.08
CA ARG A 43 22.83 -18.18 20.11
C ARG A 43 23.92 -19.25 20.28
N ARG A 44 24.14 -19.76 21.50
CA ARG A 44 25.17 -20.77 21.80
C ARG A 44 24.89 -22.14 21.20
N ILE A 45 23.66 -22.40 20.77
CA ILE A 45 23.27 -23.64 20.09
C ILE A 45 23.17 -23.45 18.57
N LYS A 46 23.68 -22.33 18.03
CA LYS A 46 23.60 -21.97 16.60
C LYS A 46 24.99 -21.65 16.04
N THR A 47 25.23 -22.06 14.81
CA THR A 47 26.41 -21.74 14.00
C THR A 47 25.96 -21.15 12.67
N GLU A 48 26.86 -20.50 11.91
CA GLU A 48 26.56 -20.02 10.55
C GLU A 48 25.31 -19.12 10.49
N ILE A 49 25.25 -18.12 11.39
CA ILE A 49 24.13 -17.18 11.44
C ILE A 49 24.32 -16.13 10.34
N GLU A 50 23.47 -16.19 9.32
CA GLU A 50 23.48 -15.30 8.17
C GLU A 50 22.18 -14.49 8.08
N ASP A 51 22.24 -13.39 7.32
CA ASP A 51 21.05 -12.60 7.00
C ASP A 51 20.19 -13.33 5.94
N VAL A 52 18.88 -13.16 6.04
CA VAL A 52 17.92 -13.68 5.06
C VAL A 52 17.49 -12.59 4.09
N ASP A 53 17.28 -12.95 2.82
CA ASP A 53 16.67 -12.03 1.86
C ASP A 53 15.17 -11.88 2.14
N GLN A 54 14.84 -10.90 2.97
CA GLN A 54 13.46 -10.63 3.37
C GLN A 54 12.59 -10.13 2.19
N ASN A 55 13.19 -9.54 1.15
CA ASN A 55 12.44 -9.08 -0.02
C ASN A 55 12.02 -10.28 -0.90
N ASP A 56 12.90 -11.27 -1.09
CA ASP A 56 12.55 -12.53 -1.76
C ASP A 56 11.41 -13.25 -1.02
N ILE A 57 11.54 -13.39 0.31
CA ILE A 57 10.51 -14.00 1.15
C ILE A 57 9.18 -13.26 1.00
N LEU A 58 9.18 -11.92 1.07
CA LEU A 58 7.96 -11.13 0.88
C LEU A 58 7.31 -11.41 -0.48
N HIS A 59 8.07 -11.37 -1.57
CA HIS A 59 7.53 -11.59 -2.92
C HIS A 59 6.95 -13.00 -3.09
N ARG A 60 7.64 -14.03 -2.58
CA ARG A 60 7.15 -15.41 -2.58
C ARG A 60 5.93 -15.57 -1.68
N MET A 61 5.89 -14.92 -0.52
CA MET A 61 4.72 -14.96 0.37
C MET A 61 3.47 -14.33 -0.26
N GLN A 62 3.63 -13.30 -1.10
CA GLN A 62 2.53 -12.65 -1.80
C GLN A 62 1.83 -13.57 -2.82
N SER A 63 2.48 -14.62 -3.31
CA SER A 63 1.85 -15.59 -4.23
C SER A 63 1.08 -16.70 -3.51
N LEU A 64 1.20 -16.82 -2.18
CA LEU A 64 0.44 -17.81 -1.41
C LEU A 64 -1.02 -17.37 -1.27
N GLU A 65 -1.94 -18.27 -1.60
CA GLU A 65 -3.37 -18.01 -1.45
C GLU A 65 -3.93 -18.69 -0.19
N VAL A 66 -4.73 -17.93 0.55
CA VAL A 66 -5.54 -18.51 1.63
C VAL A 66 -6.83 -19.07 1.03
N LYS A 67 -7.13 -20.33 1.31
CA LYS A 67 -8.33 -21.02 0.86
C LYS A 67 -9.27 -21.31 2.03
N GLN A 68 -10.56 -21.37 1.72
CA GLN A 68 -11.57 -21.97 2.59
C GLN A 68 -11.84 -23.40 2.11
N TYR A 69 -11.86 -24.35 3.03
CA TYR A 69 -12.11 -25.75 2.70
C TYR A 69 -12.78 -26.49 3.86
N ARG A 70 -13.34 -27.66 3.54
CA ARG A 70 -13.78 -28.66 4.51
C ARG A 70 -12.93 -29.91 4.33
N TYR A 71 -12.68 -30.62 5.41
CA TYR A 71 -12.01 -31.92 5.33
C TYR A 71 -12.94 -32.96 4.71
N THR A 72 -12.38 -33.95 4.01
CA THR A 72 -13.16 -35.06 3.46
C THR A 72 -13.77 -35.88 4.59
N LYS A 73 -14.89 -36.57 4.33
CA LYS A 73 -15.52 -37.45 5.33
C LYS A 73 -14.58 -38.54 5.83
N GLU A 74 -13.71 -39.04 4.95
CA GLU A 74 -12.64 -39.99 5.29
C GLU A 74 -11.61 -39.40 6.25
N TRP A 75 -11.18 -38.14 6.06
CA TRP A 75 -10.25 -37.50 6.99
C TRP A 75 -10.92 -37.08 8.31
N GLN A 76 -12.22 -36.77 8.28
CA GLN A 76 -13.02 -36.52 9.49
C GLN A 76 -13.16 -37.79 10.34
N SER A 77 -13.34 -38.96 9.72
CA SER A 77 -13.59 -40.23 10.44
C SER A 77 -12.40 -40.72 11.27
N ILE A 78 -11.18 -40.25 10.96
CA ILE A 78 -9.98 -40.58 11.72
C ILE A 78 -9.74 -39.67 12.95
N GLY A 79 -10.65 -38.73 13.23
CA GLY A 79 -10.73 -38.01 14.51
C GLY A 79 -9.96 -36.69 14.59
N HIS A 80 -9.29 -36.29 13.52
CA HIS A 80 -8.41 -35.12 13.59
C HIS A 80 -9.14 -33.78 13.59
N VAL A 81 -10.36 -33.72 13.07
CA VAL A 81 -11.03 -32.46 12.69
C VAL A 81 -12.55 -32.61 12.65
N ASN A 82 -13.26 -31.52 12.95
CA ASN A 82 -14.71 -31.42 12.83
C ASN A 82 -15.16 -31.10 11.39
N ASP A 83 -16.46 -31.24 11.12
CA ASP A 83 -17.08 -30.85 9.84
C ASP A 83 -17.36 -29.35 9.73
N ASP A 84 -16.30 -28.56 9.93
CA ASP A 84 -16.35 -27.10 9.89
C ASP A 84 -15.68 -26.57 8.62
N VAL A 85 -16.10 -25.37 8.18
CA VAL A 85 -15.32 -24.63 7.18
C VAL A 85 -14.12 -24.03 7.89
N VAL A 86 -12.93 -24.41 7.44
CA VAL A 86 -11.66 -23.88 7.97
C VAL A 86 -10.96 -23.04 6.90
N ARG A 87 -10.06 -22.17 7.36
CA ARG A 87 -9.18 -21.37 6.52
C ARG A 87 -7.75 -21.83 6.68
N GLY A 88 -7.01 -21.89 5.58
CA GLY A 88 -5.61 -22.26 5.60
C GLY A 88 -4.96 -22.20 4.22
N VAL A 89 -3.77 -22.78 4.14
CA VAL A 89 -3.00 -22.94 2.91
C VAL A 89 -3.04 -24.39 2.45
N ILE A 90 -2.96 -24.61 1.15
CA ILE A 90 -2.88 -25.96 0.57
C ILE A 90 -1.41 -26.34 0.42
N ALA A 91 -1.03 -27.49 0.98
CA ALA A 91 0.37 -27.88 1.08
C ALA A 91 1.06 -28.05 -0.29
N GLN A 92 0.32 -28.48 -1.32
CA GLN A 92 0.83 -28.59 -2.68
C GLN A 92 1.12 -27.22 -3.30
N GLN A 93 0.24 -26.24 -3.10
CA GLN A 93 0.47 -24.86 -3.54
C GLN A 93 1.69 -24.26 -2.82
N VAL A 94 1.79 -24.48 -1.51
CA VAL A 94 2.97 -24.05 -0.75
C VAL A 94 4.23 -24.72 -1.28
N ALA A 95 4.18 -26.00 -1.68
CA ALA A 95 5.33 -26.71 -2.23
C ALA A 95 5.89 -26.09 -3.53
N GLU A 96 5.04 -25.44 -4.33
CA GLU A 96 5.45 -24.78 -5.58
C GLU A 96 6.30 -23.54 -5.32
N THR A 97 6.02 -22.82 -4.22
CA THR A 97 6.70 -21.56 -3.88
C THR A 97 7.75 -21.71 -2.78
N PHE A 98 7.47 -22.55 -1.78
CA PHE A 98 8.29 -22.85 -0.60
C PHE A 98 8.38 -24.37 -0.39
N PRO A 99 9.07 -25.10 -1.27
CA PRO A 99 9.26 -26.54 -1.12
C PRO A 99 9.91 -26.92 0.23
N GLU A 100 10.77 -26.06 0.76
CA GLU A 100 11.44 -26.21 2.07
C GLU A 100 10.48 -26.16 3.27
N TYR A 101 9.24 -25.71 3.09
CA TYR A 101 8.22 -25.72 4.15
C TYR A 101 7.46 -27.05 4.22
N ILE A 102 7.66 -27.93 3.25
CA ILE A 102 6.87 -29.13 3.12
C ILE A 102 7.63 -30.33 3.66
N HIS A 103 7.04 -30.95 4.67
CA HIS A 103 7.41 -32.29 5.08
C HIS A 103 6.51 -33.30 4.37
N ARG A 104 7.11 -34.33 3.76
CA ARG A 104 6.36 -35.44 3.15
C ARG A 104 6.41 -36.65 4.05
N SER A 105 5.26 -37.26 4.29
CA SER A 105 5.14 -38.43 5.12
C SER A 105 4.09 -39.41 4.61
N ASP A 106 4.12 -40.62 5.13
CA ASP A 106 3.10 -41.62 4.87
C ASP A 106 2.30 -41.82 6.16
N TYR A 107 0.98 -41.65 6.07
CA TYR A 107 0.06 -41.89 7.17
C TYR A 107 -0.43 -43.34 7.09
N HIS A 108 -0.28 -44.08 8.19
CA HIS A 108 -0.76 -45.45 8.29
C HIS A 108 -1.36 -45.68 9.68
N PHE A 109 -2.68 -45.89 9.74
CA PHE A 109 -3.43 -46.16 10.96
C PHE A 109 -4.21 -47.47 10.78
N PRO A 110 -3.59 -48.63 11.10
CA PRO A 110 -4.19 -49.96 10.94
C PRO A 110 -5.57 -50.08 11.60
N GLU A 111 -5.72 -49.53 12.81
CA GLU A 111 -6.95 -49.57 13.61
C GLU A 111 -8.10 -48.77 13.00
N LYS A 112 -7.80 -47.92 12.02
CA LYS A 112 -8.77 -47.11 11.28
C LYS A 112 -8.92 -47.56 9.82
N ASN A 113 -8.18 -48.60 9.42
CA ASN A 113 -8.05 -49.03 8.03
C ASN A 113 -7.70 -47.86 7.08
N PHE A 114 -6.88 -46.91 7.55
CA PHE A 114 -6.52 -45.71 6.81
C PHE A 114 -5.05 -45.74 6.44
N THR A 115 -4.75 -45.54 5.17
CA THR A 115 -3.38 -45.36 4.68
C THR A 115 -3.37 -44.29 3.60
N MET A 116 -2.48 -43.30 3.73
CA MET A 116 -2.29 -42.25 2.75
C MET A 116 -0.81 -41.93 2.61
N GLY A 117 -0.24 -42.30 1.47
CA GLY A 117 1.15 -42.03 1.15
C GLY A 117 1.36 -40.64 0.55
N GLN A 118 2.60 -40.15 0.59
CA GLN A 118 3.02 -38.88 0.00
C GLN A 118 2.20 -37.68 0.53
N PHE A 119 1.80 -37.73 1.79
CA PHE A 119 1.05 -36.68 2.46
C PHE A 119 1.94 -35.45 2.65
N HIS A 120 1.48 -34.29 2.18
CA HIS A 120 2.22 -33.03 2.29
C HIS A 120 1.78 -32.28 3.53
N GLU A 121 2.72 -32.02 4.44
CA GLU A 121 2.52 -31.32 5.68
C GLU A 121 3.25 -29.98 5.66
N VAL A 122 2.57 -28.90 6.01
CA VAL A 122 3.17 -27.56 6.03
C VAL A 122 3.79 -27.30 7.40
N ASN A 123 5.08 -26.94 7.43
CA ASN A 123 5.74 -26.42 8.61
C ASN A 123 5.24 -24.99 8.92
N LYS A 124 4.15 -24.92 9.70
CA LYS A 124 3.53 -23.65 10.06
C LYS A 124 4.41 -22.78 10.97
N HIS A 125 5.37 -23.34 11.69
CA HIS A 125 6.31 -22.56 12.50
C HIS A 125 7.24 -21.74 11.61
N LEU A 126 7.84 -22.38 10.60
CA LEU A 126 8.70 -21.71 9.63
C LEU A 126 7.91 -20.67 8.82
N LEU A 127 6.70 -21.03 8.37
CA LEU A 127 5.78 -20.08 7.72
C LEU A 127 5.50 -18.84 8.59
N THR A 128 5.40 -18.99 9.92
CA THR A 128 5.14 -17.85 10.82
C THR A 128 6.38 -16.97 11.03
N ILE A 129 7.57 -17.57 11.09
CA ILE A 129 8.84 -16.82 11.18
C ILE A 129 9.08 -16.03 9.89
N ASP A 130 8.82 -16.62 8.74
CA ASP A 130 9.04 -15.95 7.47
C ASP A 130 7.94 -14.92 7.18
N LEU A 131 6.75 -15.09 7.77
CA LEU A 131 5.75 -14.01 7.82
C LEU A 131 6.27 -12.80 8.59
N LEU A 132 6.99 -13.00 9.69
CA LEU A 132 7.66 -11.89 10.39
C LEU A 132 8.71 -11.22 9.49
N ALA A 133 9.52 -11.99 8.77
CA ALA A 133 10.49 -11.45 7.81
C ALA A 133 9.81 -10.64 6.68
N ALA A 134 8.72 -11.16 6.11
CA ALA A 134 7.93 -10.46 5.11
C ALA A 134 7.31 -9.17 5.66
N MET A 135 6.80 -9.18 6.90
CA MET A 135 6.30 -7.98 7.58
C MET A 135 7.40 -6.95 7.82
N GLN A 136 8.62 -7.37 8.16
CA GLN A 136 9.78 -6.48 8.27
C GLN A 136 10.16 -5.86 6.92
N ALA A 137 10.11 -6.64 5.83
CA ALA A 137 10.30 -6.12 4.48
C ALA A 137 9.23 -5.13 4.05
N HIS A 138 7.98 -5.37 4.43
CA HIS A 138 6.87 -4.45 4.20
C HIS A 138 7.04 -3.15 5.00
N HIS A 139 7.48 -3.25 6.26
CA HIS A 139 7.69 -2.10 7.15
C HIS A 139 8.75 -1.11 6.63
N ARG A 140 9.74 -1.57 5.86
CA ARG A 140 10.72 -0.68 5.19
C ARG A 140 10.08 0.25 4.16
N ARG A 141 8.96 -0.16 3.55
CA ARG A 141 8.24 0.63 2.53
C ARG A 141 7.12 1.46 3.15
N PHE A 142 6.45 0.92 4.16
CA PHE A 142 5.44 1.60 4.97
C PHE A 142 5.90 1.62 6.43
N THR A 143 6.49 2.74 6.85
CA THR A 143 7.04 2.90 8.19
C THR A 143 6.11 3.73 9.05
N VAL A 144 5.79 3.23 10.24
CA VAL A 144 5.08 3.97 11.29
C VAL A 144 6.08 4.29 12.39
N GLY A 145 6.31 5.58 12.62
CA GLY A 145 7.19 6.08 13.67
C GLY A 145 6.65 5.83 15.08
N ARG A 146 7.39 6.28 16.09
CA ARG A 146 6.93 6.20 17.49
C ARG A 146 6.13 7.44 17.87
N ASN A 147 5.09 7.24 18.68
CA ASN A 147 4.49 8.32 19.44
C ASN A 147 5.48 8.83 20.51
N ASN A 148 5.38 10.11 20.86
CA ASN A 148 6.03 10.69 22.02
C ASN A 148 5.08 11.70 22.70
N ASP A 149 5.50 12.25 23.83
CA ASP A 149 4.67 13.14 24.65
C ASP A 149 4.23 14.43 23.93
N GLY A 150 4.94 14.83 22.87
CA GLY A 150 4.65 16.04 22.09
C GLY A 150 4.06 15.80 20.70
N SER A 151 3.99 14.55 20.22
CA SER A 151 3.53 14.26 18.86
C SER A 151 3.13 12.79 18.66
N THR A 152 2.15 12.57 17.79
CA THR A 152 1.82 11.24 17.30
C THR A 152 2.89 10.73 16.33
N ALA A 153 2.87 9.44 16.05
CA ALA A 153 3.74 8.79 15.10
C ALA A 153 3.63 9.42 13.70
N SER A 154 4.77 9.52 13.02
CA SER A 154 4.81 9.79 11.58
C SER A 154 4.48 8.53 10.78
N ILE A 155 3.98 8.71 9.56
CA ILE A 155 3.84 7.65 8.58
C ILE A 155 4.69 8.04 7.37
N GLN A 156 5.51 7.10 6.90
CA GLN A 156 6.33 7.26 5.70
C GLN A 156 6.00 6.16 4.70
N LEU A 157 5.73 6.54 3.46
CA LEU A 157 5.55 5.64 2.33
C LEU A 157 6.66 5.92 1.31
N THR A 158 7.51 4.93 1.05
CA THR A 158 8.67 5.05 0.15
C THR A 158 8.82 3.79 -0.71
N THR A 159 9.32 3.97 -1.92
CA THR A 159 9.95 2.87 -2.67
C THR A 159 11.39 2.69 -2.20
N GLU A 160 12.04 1.63 -2.67
CA GLU A 160 13.39 1.31 -2.24
C GLU A 160 14.42 2.24 -2.89
N ASP A 161 15.40 2.69 -2.10
CA ASP A 161 16.54 3.44 -2.60
C ASP A 161 17.35 2.58 -3.58
N ALA A 162 17.70 3.16 -4.72
CA ALA A 162 18.46 2.47 -5.76
C ALA A 162 19.70 3.27 -6.15
N ALA A 163 20.88 2.66 -6.00
CA ALA A 163 22.14 3.30 -6.38
C ALA A 163 22.42 3.22 -7.90
N ASN A 164 22.13 2.07 -8.52
CA ASN A 164 22.50 1.77 -9.91
C ASN A 164 21.30 1.31 -10.76
N LYS A 165 20.08 1.65 -10.34
CA LYS A 165 18.82 1.25 -10.98
C LYS A 165 17.78 2.35 -10.79
N ALA A 166 16.72 2.33 -11.58
CA ALA A 166 15.56 3.18 -11.34
C ALA A 166 14.80 2.70 -10.08
N THR A 167 14.27 3.65 -9.30
CA THR A 167 13.32 3.37 -8.23
C THR A 167 11.93 3.05 -8.82
N GLY A 168 11.09 2.37 -8.05
CA GLY A 168 9.70 2.11 -8.46
C GLY A 168 8.79 3.34 -8.34
N ASP A 169 7.62 3.27 -8.98
CA ASP A 169 6.57 4.28 -8.89
C ASP A 169 5.75 4.17 -7.59
N VAL A 170 5.18 5.28 -7.14
CA VAL A 170 4.13 5.32 -6.11
C VAL A 170 2.84 5.82 -6.76
N VAL A 171 1.81 4.97 -6.82
CA VAL A 171 0.51 5.31 -7.43
C VAL A 171 -0.57 5.40 -6.36
N VAL A 172 -1.14 6.59 -6.18
CA VAL A 172 -2.31 6.82 -5.31
C VAL A 172 -3.51 7.17 -6.18
N ARG A 173 -4.49 6.26 -6.23
CA ARG A 173 -5.66 6.36 -7.13
C ARG A 173 -6.83 5.56 -6.56
N SER A 174 -8.06 6.07 -6.73
CA SER A 174 -9.28 5.30 -6.52
C SER A 174 -9.50 4.25 -7.62
N GLY A 175 -10.20 3.16 -7.31
CA GLY A 175 -10.56 2.15 -8.31
C GLY A 175 -11.38 2.70 -9.49
N GLU A 176 -11.32 1.99 -10.61
CA GLU A 176 -12.17 2.24 -11.77
C GLU A 176 -13.58 1.69 -11.51
N ALA A 177 -14.60 2.51 -11.76
CA ALA A 177 -15.99 2.12 -11.73
C ALA A 177 -16.57 2.28 -13.13
N SER A 178 -16.74 1.16 -13.86
CA SER A 178 -17.16 1.18 -15.26
C SER A 178 -18.62 1.64 -15.45
N SER A 179 -19.46 1.47 -14.44
CA SER A 179 -20.90 1.79 -14.50
C SER A 179 -21.34 2.85 -13.49
N GLN A 180 -20.44 3.33 -12.63
CA GLN A 180 -20.75 4.27 -11.55
C GLN A 180 -19.59 5.25 -11.34
N ASN A 181 -19.70 6.14 -10.35
CA ASN A 181 -18.64 7.07 -10.02
C ASN A 181 -17.47 6.35 -9.34
N SER A 182 -16.23 6.67 -9.74
CA SER A 182 -15.05 6.30 -8.95
C SER A 182 -15.05 7.04 -7.60
N GLY A 183 -14.32 6.48 -6.62
CA GLY A 183 -14.17 7.12 -5.31
C GLY A 183 -13.36 8.42 -5.37
N GLN A 184 -13.49 9.26 -4.33
CA GLN A 184 -12.67 10.46 -4.15
C GLN A 184 -11.31 10.13 -3.52
N THR A 185 -10.27 10.88 -3.88
CA THR A 185 -8.96 10.88 -3.19
C THR A 185 -8.74 12.26 -2.57
N LEU A 186 -8.67 12.33 -1.24
CA LEU A 186 -8.51 13.57 -0.48
C LEU A 186 -7.11 13.63 0.16
N ILE A 187 -6.37 14.71 -0.08
CA ILE A 187 -5.10 15.03 0.59
C ILE A 187 -5.30 16.33 1.36
N GLN A 188 -5.34 16.25 2.69
CA GLN A 188 -5.65 17.37 3.57
C GLN A 188 -4.89 17.25 4.90
N THR A 189 -4.50 18.40 5.48
CA THR A 189 -3.97 18.47 6.86
C THR A 189 -5.09 18.55 7.89
N GLY A 190 -4.85 18.05 9.10
CA GLY A 190 -5.77 18.26 10.22
C GLY A 190 -5.82 19.71 10.70
N ASP A 191 -6.88 20.04 11.44
CA ASP A 191 -7.04 21.33 12.10
C ASP A 191 -6.07 21.44 13.31
N GLY A 192 -5.57 22.65 13.55
CA GLY A 192 -4.72 22.96 14.70
C GLY A 192 -4.64 24.47 14.92
N VAL A 193 -4.08 24.90 16.06
CA VAL A 193 -3.82 26.33 16.33
C VAL A 193 -3.05 26.98 15.17
N HIS A 194 -2.13 26.20 14.59
CA HIS A 194 -1.59 26.42 13.26
C HIS A 194 -1.74 25.11 12.49
N ALA A 195 -2.50 25.13 11.40
CA ALA A 195 -2.62 23.97 10.52
C ALA A 195 -1.27 23.67 9.84
N GLY A 196 -1.02 22.39 9.54
CA GLY A 196 0.14 21.97 8.76
C GLY A 196 0.07 22.43 7.30
N SER A 197 1.16 22.23 6.56
CA SER A 197 1.23 22.52 5.13
C SER A 197 1.24 21.23 4.30
N ILE A 198 0.66 21.28 3.10
CA ILE A 198 0.88 20.27 2.06
C ILE A 198 2.00 20.79 1.16
N LEU A 199 3.09 20.03 1.07
CA LEU A 199 4.26 20.36 0.25
C LEU A 199 4.37 19.35 -0.90
N MET A 200 4.44 19.85 -2.14
CA MET A 200 4.60 19.03 -3.35
C MET A 200 5.87 19.48 -4.08
N ASN A 201 6.89 18.62 -4.09
CA ASN A 201 8.21 18.90 -4.67
C ASN A 201 8.63 17.76 -5.60
N VAL A 202 9.45 18.10 -6.58
CA VAL A 202 10.14 17.13 -7.42
C VAL A 202 11.60 17.04 -6.99
N GLY A 203 12.16 15.84 -7.03
CA GLY A 203 13.59 15.63 -6.78
C GLY A 203 14.48 16.37 -7.78
N THR A 204 15.71 16.65 -7.36
CA THR A 204 16.76 17.17 -8.24
C THR A 204 17.33 16.05 -9.10
N ALA A 205 17.62 16.32 -10.36
CA ALA A 205 18.33 15.40 -11.25
C ALA A 205 19.60 16.04 -11.82
N GLN A 206 20.56 15.22 -12.23
CA GLN A 206 21.81 15.69 -12.86
C GLN A 206 21.58 16.25 -14.28
N GLU A 207 20.55 15.76 -14.98
CA GLU A 207 20.21 16.20 -16.33
C GLU A 207 18.91 16.99 -16.34
N THR A 208 17.77 16.30 -16.24
CA THR A 208 16.43 16.90 -16.29
C THR A 208 15.65 16.52 -15.04
N SER A 209 15.34 17.51 -14.20
CA SER A 209 14.43 17.31 -13.07
C SER A 209 13.03 16.97 -13.60
N GLY A 210 12.25 16.23 -12.81
CA GLY A 210 10.86 15.93 -13.18
C GLY A 210 9.96 17.18 -13.17
N SER A 211 8.66 16.98 -13.43
CA SER A 211 7.66 18.05 -13.44
C SER A 211 6.46 17.70 -12.56
N ILE A 212 5.76 18.74 -12.08
CA ILE A 212 4.43 18.61 -11.43
C ILE A 212 3.38 18.95 -12.49
N ARG A 213 2.43 18.06 -12.71
CA ARG A 213 1.32 18.26 -13.66
C ARG A 213 -0.01 18.15 -12.92
N LEU A 214 -0.84 19.18 -13.00
CA LEU A 214 -2.21 19.21 -12.49
C LEU A 214 -3.15 19.22 -13.69
N ILE A 215 -3.86 18.13 -13.91
CA ILE A 215 -4.74 17.94 -15.08
C ILE A 215 -6.06 17.38 -14.58
N SER A 216 -7.16 18.06 -14.88
CA SER A 216 -8.50 17.56 -14.61
C SER A 216 -8.91 16.51 -15.63
N GLY A 217 -9.82 15.60 -15.25
CA GLY A 217 -10.30 14.53 -16.14
C GLY A 217 -11.05 15.09 -17.36
N SER A 218 -10.90 14.45 -18.52
CA SER A 218 -11.74 14.73 -19.68
C SER A 218 -13.00 13.86 -19.66
N SER A 219 -14.14 14.38 -20.12
CA SER A 219 -15.31 13.56 -20.42
C SER A 219 -15.94 14.01 -21.74
N THR A 220 -16.87 13.22 -22.28
CA THR A 220 -17.62 13.56 -23.50
C THR A 220 -18.61 14.70 -23.31
N SER A 221 -19.01 14.98 -22.07
CA SER A 221 -19.96 16.05 -21.75
C SER A 221 -19.24 17.29 -21.25
N ASN A 222 -18.56 17.19 -20.10
CA ASN A 222 -17.86 18.31 -19.47
C ASN A 222 -16.47 17.86 -19.02
N GLY A 223 -15.44 18.61 -19.40
CA GLY A 223 -14.13 18.47 -18.77
C GLY A 223 -14.24 18.76 -17.27
N GLY A 224 -13.39 18.12 -16.48
CA GLY A 224 -13.23 18.42 -15.07
C GLY A 224 -12.62 19.81 -14.89
N GLU A 225 -12.87 20.41 -13.74
CA GLU A 225 -12.35 21.71 -13.35
C GLU A 225 -11.08 21.60 -12.51
N VAL A 226 -10.25 22.64 -12.53
CA VAL A 226 -9.10 22.81 -11.62
C VAL A 226 -9.28 24.14 -10.88
N HIS A 227 -9.43 24.08 -9.56
CA HIS A 227 -9.56 25.26 -8.70
C HIS A 227 -8.26 25.55 -7.96
N VAL A 228 -7.80 26.81 -8.02
CA VAL A 228 -6.67 27.32 -7.21
C VAL A 228 -7.16 28.54 -6.44
N ILE A 229 -7.40 28.36 -5.14
CA ILE A 229 -8.04 29.36 -4.28
C ILE A 229 -7.26 29.48 -2.98
N SER A 230 -6.94 30.71 -2.56
CA SER A 230 -6.32 30.98 -1.26
C SER A 230 -7.34 30.91 -0.11
N GLY A 231 -6.88 30.56 1.09
CA GLY A 231 -7.70 30.65 2.31
C GLY A 231 -8.15 32.08 2.63
N GLY A 232 -9.34 32.18 3.23
CA GLY A 232 -9.90 33.43 3.76
C GLY A 232 -9.43 33.74 5.19
N GLY A 233 -9.61 34.99 5.61
CA GLY A 233 -9.26 35.50 6.93
C GLY A 233 -9.54 37.00 7.02
N VAL A 234 -9.01 37.69 8.04
CA VAL A 234 -9.01 39.17 8.07
C VAL A 234 -8.38 39.75 6.79
N LYS A 235 -7.41 39.03 6.24
CA LYS A 235 -6.91 39.17 4.86
C LYS A 235 -6.83 37.78 4.25
N SER A 236 -7.17 37.64 2.96
CA SER A 236 -6.95 36.38 2.24
C SER A 236 -5.46 36.13 2.03
N GLY A 237 -5.10 34.87 1.82
CA GLY A 237 -3.77 34.51 1.32
C GLY A 237 -3.52 35.03 -0.10
N ALA A 238 -2.25 35.16 -0.48
CA ALA A 238 -1.87 35.45 -1.86
C ALA A 238 -1.63 34.15 -2.65
N ILE A 239 -1.86 34.19 -3.97
CA ILE A 239 -1.45 33.13 -4.91
C ILE A 239 -0.24 33.66 -5.68
N HIS A 240 0.88 32.95 -5.61
CA HIS A 240 2.13 33.33 -6.28
C HIS A 240 2.45 32.38 -7.44
N LEU A 241 2.57 32.93 -8.65
CA LEU A 241 3.07 32.22 -9.84
C LEU A 241 4.38 32.86 -10.27
N LYS A 242 5.51 32.15 -10.17
CA LYS A 242 6.84 32.67 -10.49
C LYS A 242 7.77 31.56 -10.99
N THR A 243 8.75 31.94 -11.81
CA THR A 243 9.88 31.08 -12.17
C THR A 243 11.04 31.30 -11.20
N ALA A 244 11.91 30.30 -11.07
CA ALA A 244 13.10 30.40 -10.20
C ALA A 244 14.22 31.22 -10.87
N GLU A 245 15.12 31.74 -10.04
CA GLU A 245 16.34 32.38 -10.53
C GLU A 245 17.23 31.36 -11.25
N SER A 246 17.76 31.76 -12.41
CA SER A 246 18.63 30.97 -13.27
C SER A 246 19.42 31.93 -14.16
N TYR A 247 20.52 31.45 -14.75
CA TYR A 247 21.22 32.19 -15.81
C TYR A 247 20.27 32.58 -16.96
N THR A 248 19.29 31.72 -17.25
CA THR A 248 18.16 32.00 -18.14
C THR A 248 16.89 31.54 -17.45
N SER A 249 16.08 32.48 -16.95
CA SER A 249 14.80 32.17 -16.32
C SER A 249 13.76 31.70 -17.35
N GLY A 250 12.86 30.81 -16.93
CA GLY A 250 11.71 30.40 -17.74
C GLY A 250 10.63 31.49 -17.85
N GLY A 251 9.67 31.29 -18.75
CA GLY A 251 8.45 32.08 -18.88
C GLY A 251 7.25 31.45 -18.16
N ILE A 252 6.17 32.22 -18.00
CA ILE A 252 4.85 31.76 -17.55
C ILE A 252 3.90 31.94 -18.72
N ASP A 253 3.33 30.85 -19.22
CA ASP A 253 2.31 30.87 -20.27
C ASP A 253 0.93 30.58 -19.67
N VAL A 254 -0.06 31.39 -20.02
CA VAL A 254 -1.46 31.18 -19.68
C VAL A 254 -2.26 31.25 -20.97
N SER A 255 -2.80 30.10 -21.36
CA SER A 255 -3.52 29.93 -22.60
C SER A 255 -4.80 29.13 -22.37
N THR A 256 -5.67 29.15 -23.38
CA THR A 256 -6.96 28.48 -23.34
C THR A 256 -7.06 27.53 -24.53
N GLY A 257 -7.93 26.51 -24.42
CA GLY A 257 -8.18 25.59 -25.52
C GLY A 257 -8.92 26.24 -26.69
N VAL A 258 -8.98 25.56 -27.83
CA VAL A 258 -9.77 26.01 -28.98
C VAL A 258 -11.24 25.59 -28.81
N SER A 259 -12.17 26.48 -29.16
CA SER A 259 -13.60 26.19 -29.25
C SER A 259 -14.11 26.54 -30.65
N ASN A 260 -14.90 25.64 -31.24
CA ASN A 260 -15.54 25.86 -32.54
C ASN A 260 -16.90 26.57 -32.42
N GLN A 261 -17.35 26.87 -31.20
CA GLN A 261 -18.69 27.41 -30.93
C GLN A 261 -18.68 28.70 -30.09
N ASP A 262 -17.70 28.90 -29.21
CA ASP A 262 -17.68 30.02 -28.25
C ASP A 262 -16.38 30.82 -28.28
N SER A 263 -16.47 32.08 -27.83
CA SER A 263 -15.30 32.92 -27.56
C SER A 263 -14.57 32.42 -26.32
N VAL A 264 -13.28 32.16 -26.45
CA VAL A 264 -12.43 31.72 -25.34
C VAL A 264 -11.84 32.95 -24.63
N VAL A 265 -11.95 33.00 -23.29
CA VAL A 265 -11.64 34.22 -22.52
C VAL A 265 -10.80 33.90 -21.27
N ILE A 266 -9.73 34.67 -21.06
CA ILE A 266 -9.02 34.79 -19.78
C ILE A 266 -9.54 36.06 -19.09
N ARG A 267 -10.16 35.94 -17.91
CA ARG A 267 -10.74 37.07 -17.16
C ARG A 267 -9.91 37.36 -15.90
N ALA A 268 -9.58 38.62 -15.67
CA ALA A 268 -9.10 39.12 -14.40
C ALA A 268 -10.16 40.05 -13.80
N ALA A 269 -10.65 39.74 -12.59
CA ALA A 269 -11.67 40.52 -11.90
C ALA A 269 -11.30 40.71 -10.42
N MET A 270 -11.59 41.88 -9.87
CA MET A 270 -11.39 42.20 -8.45
C MET A 270 -12.74 42.55 -7.83
N SER A 271 -13.06 41.96 -6.68
CA SER A 271 -14.22 42.36 -5.89
C SER A 271 -13.82 43.47 -4.93
N LEU A 272 -14.23 44.72 -5.20
CA LEU A 272 -14.13 45.80 -4.23
C LEU A 272 -15.30 45.70 -3.24
N ALA A 273 -15.02 45.28 -2.01
CA ALA A 273 -15.88 45.69 -0.90
C ALA A 273 -15.78 47.22 -0.78
N ARG A 274 -16.92 47.93 -0.78
CA ARG A 274 -17.01 49.40 -0.73
C ARG A 274 -16.06 50.00 0.32
N LEU A 275 -14.89 50.49 -0.11
CA LEU A 275 -14.02 51.36 0.66
C LEU A 275 -13.48 52.46 -0.26
N ASN A 276 -13.69 53.72 0.16
CA ASN A 276 -13.28 54.96 -0.48
C ASN A 276 -11.74 55.11 -0.54
N TYR A 277 -11.02 54.38 -1.40
CA TYR A 277 -9.62 54.66 -1.74
C TYR A 277 -9.32 54.33 -3.22
N PRO A 278 -8.33 55.01 -3.86
CA PRO A 278 -8.26 55.10 -5.31
C PRO A 278 -7.81 53.80 -5.97
N ALA A 279 -8.42 53.56 -7.14
CA ALA A 279 -8.28 52.47 -8.10
C ALA A 279 -7.01 51.59 -8.03
N ALA A 280 -7.23 50.27 -7.99
CA ALA A 280 -6.22 49.29 -8.35
C ALA A 280 -5.83 49.46 -9.83
N LYS A 281 -4.54 49.63 -10.12
CA LYS A 281 -4.01 49.70 -11.48
C LYS A 281 -3.74 48.29 -12.01
N VAL A 282 -4.42 47.91 -13.08
CA VAL A 282 -4.06 46.75 -13.91
C VAL A 282 -3.22 47.27 -15.08
N TRP A 283 -2.01 46.75 -15.25
CA TRP A 283 -1.16 47.07 -16.40
C TRP A 283 -1.29 45.94 -17.43
N LEU A 284 -1.97 46.22 -18.55
CA LEU A 284 -1.93 45.35 -19.72
C LEU A 284 -0.78 45.81 -20.62
N VAL A 285 0.24 44.97 -20.83
CA VAL A 285 1.31 45.25 -21.80
C VAL A 285 1.09 44.32 -22.99
N GLU A 286 0.44 44.84 -24.04
CA GLU A 286 0.41 44.14 -25.34
C GLU A 286 1.78 44.23 -25.99
N LYS A 287 2.38 43.08 -26.29
CA LYS A 287 3.58 43.00 -27.13
C LYS A 287 3.13 42.82 -28.57
N LEU A 288 2.98 43.92 -29.31
CA LEU A 288 2.73 43.87 -30.76
C LEU A 288 3.91 43.20 -31.48
N PRO A 289 3.67 42.47 -32.60
CA PRO A 289 4.74 41.93 -33.42
C PRO A 289 5.65 43.06 -33.91
N SER A 290 6.95 42.79 -33.88
CA SER A 290 8.06 43.73 -34.07
C SER A 290 8.01 44.49 -35.40
N ALA A 291 7.26 45.60 -35.45
CA ALA A 291 7.37 46.62 -36.51
C ALA A 291 6.76 47.99 -36.18
N LEU A 292 6.08 48.22 -35.04
CA LEU A 292 5.46 49.51 -34.73
C LEU A 292 5.68 49.89 -33.26
N GLU A 293 5.99 51.17 -33.01
CA GLU A 293 6.29 51.71 -31.68
C GLU A 293 5.16 51.43 -30.66
N PRO A 294 5.49 51.23 -29.37
CA PRO A 294 4.50 50.96 -28.34
C PRO A 294 3.56 52.17 -28.15
N VAL A 295 2.28 52.00 -28.47
CA VAL A 295 1.22 52.94 -28.11
C VAL A 295 0.71 52.60 -26.72
N LEU A 296 0.83 53.55 -25.80
CA LEU A 296 0.35 53.43 -24.42
C LEU A 296 -1.17 53.68 -24.41
N LEU A 297 -1.98 52.61 -24.41
CA LEU A 297 -3.44 52.70 -24.29
C LEU A 297 -3.83 52.81 -22.81
N LEU A 298 -3.98 54.05 -22.33
CA LEU A 298 -4.71 54.36 -21.10
C LEU A 298 -6.22 54.29 -21.40
N GLN A 299 -6.88 53.20 -21.01
CA GLN A 299 -8.34 53.24 -20.84
C GLN A 299 -8.65 53.56 -19.38
N ASP A 300 -8.96 54.83 -19.14
CA ASP A 300 -9.65 55.28 -17.94
C ASP A 300 -11.13 54.95 -18.10
N GLN A 301 -11.66 54.04 -17.28
CA GLN A 301 -13.08 53.75 -17.20
C GLN A 301 -13.63 54.41 -15.94
N SER A 302 -13.81 55.73 -16.02
CA SER A 302 -14.62 56.49 -15.07
C SER A 302 -16.02 56.71 -15.67
N HIS A 303 -16.98 55.86 -15.30
CA HIS A 303 -18.40 56.21 -15.20
C HIS A 303 -19.11 55.27 -14.23
#